data_AF-A0AAP5WC86-F1
#
_entry.id   AF-A0AAP5WC86-F1
#
_cell.length_a   1.000
_cell.length_b   1.000
_cell.length_c   1.000
_cell.angle_alpha   90.00
_cell.angle_beta   90.00
_cell.angle_gamma   90.00
#
_symmetry.space_group_name_H-M   'P 1'
#
loop_
_entity.id
_entity.type
_entity.pdbx_description
1 polymer ?
#
loop_
_entity_poly.entity_id
_entity_poly.type
_entity_poly.pdbx_seq_one_letter_code
_entity_poly.pdbx_strand_id
1 'polypeptide(L)'
;MTMELQSEIYHNRREMKLSQADLGERLGVSETIVNQWEQGEKYPTVENLIDLSNVFEISLDQLIRGTEQTMYKVDTTPHHLNGWDFLARYWWLIFAVGGFLFWILSRFS
;
A
#
# COMPACT_ATOMS: atom_id res chain seq x y z
N MET A 1 -3.76 17.57 -0.69
CA MET A 1 -3.58 16.11 -0.53
C MET A 1 -2.36 15.66 -1.31
N THR A 2 -1.17 16.10 -0.90
CA THR A 2 -0.10 15.26 -0.33
C THR A 2 0.60 16.21 0.65
N MET A 3 0.74 15.82 1.91
CA MET A 3 1.63 16.52 2.85
C MET A 3 2.89 15.68 3.09
N GLU A 4 2.79 14.37 2.86
CA GLU A 4 3.83 13.37 3.11
C GLU A 4 5.03 13.55 2.17
N LEU A 5 4.86 13.53 0.84
CA LEU A 5 5.99 13.63 -0.09
C LEU A 5 6.80 14.93 0.07
N GLN A 6 6.13 16.08 0.22
CA GLN A 6 6.78 17.37 0.43
C GLN A 6 7.60 17.37 1.71
N SER A 7 7.00 16.85 2.80
CA SER A 7 7.68 16.74 4.08
C SER A 7 8.87 15.77 4.01
N GLU A 8 8.74 14.64 3.33
CA GLU A 8 9.83 13.67 3.17
C GLU A 8 11.00 14.27 2.39
N ILE A 9 10.74 14.98 1.28
CA ILE A 9 11.82 15.67 0.53
C ILE A 9 12.55 16.67 1.44
N TYR A 10 11.80 17.48 2.18
CA TYR A 10 12.37 18.46 3.10
C TYR A 10 13.18 17.80 4.22
N HIS A 11 12.62 16.77 4.87
CA HIS A 11 13.24 16.08 5.99
C HIS A 11 14.52 15.36 5.58
N ASN A 12 14.47 14.51 4.53
CA ASN A 12 15.64 13.77 4.07
C ASN A 12 16.76 14.72 3.59
N ARG A 13 16.42 15.81 2.88
CA ARG A 13 17.41 16.83 2.49
C ARG A 13 18.12 17.43 3.72
N ARG A 14 17.35 17.75 4.76
CA ARG A 14 17.87 18.36 6.00
C ARG A 14 18.71 17.37 6.81
N GLU A 15 18.32 16.10 6.86
CA GLU A 15 19.11 15.04 7.51
C GLU A 15 20.47 14.83 6.84
N MET A 16 20.50 14.89 5.52
CA MET A 16 21.74 14.85 4.73
C MET A 16 22.52 16.18 4.75
N LYS A 17 22.01 17.21 5.45
CA LYS A 17 22.60 18.56 5.55
C LYS A 17 22.80 19.26 4.20
N LEU A 18 21.96 18.96 3.22
CA LEU A 18 22.00 19.57 1.89
C LEU A 18 21.19 20.88 1.87
N SER A 19 21.68 21.89 1.15
CA SER A 19 20.85 23.03 0.74
C SER A 19 19.92 22.65 -0.42
N GLN A 20 18.93 23.48 -0.72
CA GLN A 20 18.06 23.27 -1.90
C GLN A 20 18.87 23.33 -3.20
N ALA A 21 19.94 24.14 -3.24
CA ALA A 21 20.88 24.21 -4.35
C ALA A 21 21.69 22.91 -4.49
N ASP A 22 22.22 22.38 -3.38
CA ASP A 22 23.00 21.13 -3.42
C ASP A 22 22.15 19.94 -3.87
N LEU A 23 20.89 19.87 -3.43
CA LEU A 23 19.96 18.84 -3.88
C LEU A 23 19.60 19.02 -5.36
N GLY A 24 19.37 20.27 -5.80
CA GLY A 24 19.13 20.58 -7.20
C GLY A 24 20.28 20.16 -8.11
N GLU A 25 21.52 20.49 -7.72
CA GLU A 25 22.72 20.11 -8.46
C GLU A 25 22.86 18.59 -8.62
N ARG A 26 22.60 17.83 -7.54
CA ARG A 26 22.63 16.36 -7.56
C ARG A 26 21.56 15.74 -8.47
N LEU A 27 20.41 16.39 -8.58
CA LEU A 27 19.26 15.93 -9.37
C LEU A 27 19.21 16.55 -10.77
N GLY A 28 20.15 17.43 -11.13
CA GLY A 28 20.14 18.14 -12.40
C GLY A 28 18.97 19.12 -12.57
N VAL A 29 18.40 19.64 -11.48
CA VAL A 29 17.29 20.60 -11.47
C VAL A 29 17.67 21.89 -10.74
N SER A 30 16.91 22.96 -10.94
CA SER A 30 17.15 24.21 -10.20
C SER A 30 16.68 24.12 -8.75
N GLU A 31 17.34 24.87 -7.87
CA GLU A 31 16.91 25.08 -6.47
C GLU A 31 15.47 25.57 -6.35
N THR A 32 14.99 26.36 -7.32
CA THR A 32 13.59 26.81 -7.39
C THR A 32 12.63 25.64 -7.58
N ILE A 33 12.99 24.66 -8.42
CA ILE A 33 12.18 23.46 -8.62
C ILE A 33 12.13 22.63 -7.34
N VAL A 34 13.27 22.48 -6.65
CA VAL A 34 13.32 21.79 -5.34
C VAL A 34 12.43 22.50 -4.32
N ASN A 35 12.51 23.83 -4.24
CA ASN A 35 11.66 24.61 -3.35
C ASN A 35 10.17 24.44 -3.68
N GLN A 36 9.80 24.46 -4.96
CA GLN A 36 8.42 24.20 -5.40
C GLN A 36 7.94 22.80 -5.03
N TRP A 37 8.83 21.79 -5.03
CA TRP A 37 8.50 20.46 -4.53
C TRP A 37 8.26 20.48 -3.02
N GLU A 38 9.16 21.09 -2.23
CA GLU A 38 9.02 21.17 -0.77
C GLU A 38 7.79 21.98 -0.33
N GLN A 39 7.36 22.96 -1.12
CA GLN A 39 6.15 23.75 -0.87
C GLN A 39 4.87 23.10 -1.43
N GLY A 40 5.02 22.05 -2.25
CA GLY A 40 3.90 21.38 -2.92
C GLY A 40 3.26 22.19 -4.04
N GLU A 41 3.94 23.22 -4.53
CA GLU A 41 3.51 24.02 -5.69
C GLU A 41 3.66 23.23 -6.99
N LYS A 42 4.66 22.33 -7.05
CA LYS A 42 4.92 21.46 -8.19
C LYS A 42 5.19 20.03 -7.70
N TYR A 43 4.81 19.05 -8.51
CA TYR A 43 5.15 17.65 -8.23
C TYR A 43 6.40 17.21 -9.01
N PRO A 44 7.28 16.39 -8.42
CA PRO A 44 8.36 15.73 -9.14
C PRO A 44 7.81 14.76 -10.19
N THR A 45 8.53 14.56 -11.30
CA THR A 45 8.22 13.50 -12.27
C THR A 45 8.61 12.14 -11.70
N VAL A 46 8.15 11.05 -12.34
CA VAL A 46 8.55 9.69 -11.94
C VAL A 46 10.07 9.52 -11.92
N GLU A 47 10.77 10.09 -12.91
CA GLU A 47 12.23 10.06 -12.99
C GLU A 47 12.88 10.80 -11.80
N ASN A 48 12.39 12.00 -11.48
CA ASN A 48 12.88 12.74 -10.32
C ASN A 48 12.59 12.01 -9.00
N LEU A 49 11.48 11.27 -8.89
CA LEU A 49 11.17 10.47 -7.70
C LEU A 49 12.15 9.30 -7.54
N ILE A 50 12.55 8.67 -8.65
CA ILE A 50 13.58 7.62 -8.65
C ILE A 50 14.91 8.23 -8.22
N ASP A 51 15.28 9.38 -8.77
CA ASP A 51 16.54 10.05 -8.42
C ASP A 51 16.55 10.52 -6.96
N LEU A 52 15.44 11.08 -6.46
CA LEU A 52 15.29 11.42 -5.05
C LEU A 52 15.46 10.18 -4.16
N SER A 53 14.85 9.04 -4.52
CA SER A 53 15.00 7.80 -3.76
C SER A 53 16.45 7.31 -3.72
N ASN A 54 17.18 7.47 -4.82
CA ASN A 54 18.60 7.13 -4.91
C ASN A 54 19.47 8.08 -4.08
N VAL A 55 19.22 9.40 -4.14
CA VAL A 55 19.97 10.40 -3.39
C VAL A 55 19.76 10.26 -1.89
N PHE A 56 18.53 9.98 -1.46
CA PHE A 56 18.19 9.82 -0.05
C PHE A 56 18.43 8.40 0.48
N GLU A 57 18.80 7.46 -0.38
CA GLU A 57 19.04 6.05 -0.03
C GLU A 57 17.81 5.37 0.65
N ILE A 58 16.60 5.75 0.24
CA ILE A 58 15.33 5.19 0.72
C ILE A 58 14.53 4.58 -0.42
N SER A 59 13.57 3.71 -0.10
CA SER A 59 12.69 3.17 -1.13
C SER A 59 11.72 4.22 -1.66
N LEU A 60 11.32 4.09 -2.93
CA LEU A 60 10.31 4.96 -3.54
C LEU A 60 8.97 4.93 -2.76
N ASP A 61 8.62 3.77 -2.19
CA ASP A 61 7.43 3.61 -1.36
C ASP A 61 7.52 4.47 -0.09
N GLN A 62 8.67 4.41 0.59
CA GLN A 62 8.95 5.23 1.77
C GLN A 62 8.97 6.73 1.44
N LEU A 63 9.54 7.12 0.29
CA LEU A 63 9.56 8.51 -0.16
C LEU A 63 8.15 9.07 -0.41
N ILE A 64 7.23 8.26 -0.95
CA ILE A 64 5.89 8.71 -1.34
C ILE A 64 4.88 8.61 -0.19
N ARG A 65 4.96 7.54 0.61
CA ARG A 65 3.98 7.20 1.67
C ARG A 65 4.41 7.61 3.07
N GLY A 66 5.65 8.08 3.23
CA GLY A 66 6.25 8.34 4.53
C GLY A 66 6.58 7.08 5.32
N THR A 67 7.31 7.26 6.42
CA THR A 67 7.84 6.17 7.26
C THR A 67 6.77 5.38 8.03
N GLU A 68 5.50 5.81 8.04
CA GLU A 68 4.45 5.22 8.90
C GLU A 68 3.61 4.10 8.28
N GLN A 69 3.84 3.65 7.03
CA GLN A 69 2.97 2.62 6.42
C GLN A 69 3.68 1.41 5.81
N THR A 70 4.60 0.79 6.53
CA THR A 70 4.95 -0.62 6.28
C THR A 70 4.05 -1.56 7.08
N MET A 71 2.77 -1.54 6.77
CA MET A 71 1.97 -2.76 6.73
C MET A 71 1.15 -2.71 5.45
N TYR A 72 1.83 -2.91 4.32
CA TYR A 72 1.17 -3.55 3.19
C TYR A 72 0.73 -4.93 3.72
N LYS A 73 -0.53 -5.03 4.18
CA LYS A 73 -1.19 -6.32 4.34
C LYS A 73 -1.20 -6.93 2.94
N VAL A 74 -0.14 -7.66 2.60
CA VAL A 74 -0.29 -8.74 1.65
C VAL A 74 -1.47 -9.53 2.21
N ASP A 75 -2.56 -9.63 1.46
CA ASP A 75 -3.62 -10.59 1.73
C ASP A 75 -3.07 -12.01 1.53
N THR A 76 -1.95 -12.37 2.18
CA THR A 76 -1.76 -13.71 2.69
C THR A 76 -2.79 -13.85 3.79
N THR A 77 -4.04 -14.06 3.40
CA THR A 77 -4.97 -14.78 4.24
C THR A 77 -4.42 -16.19 4.33
N PRO A 78 -3.79 -16.64 5.43
CA PRO A 78 -3.84 -18.06 5.69
C PRO A 78 -5.33 -18.36 5.86
N HIS A 79 -5.91 -19.16 4.97
CA HIS A 79 -7.28 -19.64 5.10
C HIS A 79 -7.39 -20.44 6.41
N HIS A 80 -7.58 -19.77 7.54
CA HIS A 80 -8.24 -20.38 8.68
C HIS A 80 -9.70 -20.50 8.27
N LEU A 81 -10.06 -21.67 7.74
CA LEU A 81 -11.43 -22.00 7.33
C LEU A 81 -12.37 -21.71 8.49
N ASN A 82 -13.11 -20.61 8.41
CA ASN A 82 -14.10 -20.30 9.42
C ASN A 82 -15.35 -21.14 9.16
N GLY A 83 -16.21 -21.27 10.18
CA GLY A 83 -17.47 -22.02 10.05
C GLY A 83 -18.32 -21.55 8.86
N TRP A 84 -18.22 -20.28 8.49
CA TRP A 84 -18.89 -19.69 7.33
C TRP A 84 -18.35 -20.21 5.98
N ASP A 85 -17.04 -20.42 5.84
CA ASP A 85 -16.44 -20.99 4.61
C ASP A 85 -16.81 -22.47 4.43
N PHE A 86 -16.86 -23.20 5.54
CA PHE A 86 -17.35 -24.57 5.56
C PHE A 86 -18.82 -24.62 5.11
N LEU A 87 -19.67 -23.77 5.68
CA LEU A 87 -21.10 -23.74 5.36
C LEU A 87 -21.36 -23.37 3.90
N ALA A 88 -20.58 -22.42 3.36
CA ALA A 88 -20.68 -22.01 1.96
C ALA A 88 -20.32 -23.14 0.98
N ARG A 89 -19.29 -23.95 1.31
CA ARG A 89 -18.82 -25.04 0.45
C ARG A 89 -19.71 -26.30 0.52
N TYR A 90 -20.37 -26.51 1.65
CA TYR A 90 -21.16 -27.71 1.91
C TYR A 90 -22.66 -27.45 2.04
N TRP A 91 -23.16 -26.37 1.46
CA TRP A 91 -24.58 -26.01 1.55
C TRP A 91 -25.53 -27.09 0.99
N TRP A 92 -25.08 -27.88 0.01
CA TRP A 92 -25.83 -28.99 -0.56
C TRP A 92 -26.16 -30.12 0.44
N LEU A 93 -25.40 -30.23 1.54
CA LEU A 93 -25.67 -31.23 2.60
C LEU A 93 -27.04 -31.02 3.24
N ILE A 94 -27.55 -29.79 3.29
CA ILE A 94 -28.88 -29.49 3.82
C ILE A 94 -29.95 -30.15 2.94
N PHE A 95 -29.82 -30.06 1.62
CA PHE A 95 -30.72 -30.72 0.67
C PHE A 95 -30.56 -32.24 0.67
N ALA A 96 -29.32 -32.74 0.76
CA ALA A 96 -29.06 -34.18 0.82
C ALA A 96 -29.65 -34.82 2.08
N VAL A 97 -29.45 -34.22 3.26
CA VAL A 97 -30.00 -34.69 4.53
C VAL A 97 -31.52 -34.52 4.57
N GLY A 98 -32.05 -33.39 4.10
CA GLY A 98 -33.50 -33.14 4.02
C GLY A 98 -34.21 -34.13 3.10
N GLY A 99 -33.64 -34.39 1.92
CA GLY A 99 -34.16 -35.39 0.98
C GLY A 99 -34.08 -36.80 1.53
N PHE A 100 -33.01 -37.15 2.25
CA PHE A 100 -32.85 -38.46 2.88
C PHE A 100 -33.84 -38.68 4.04
N LEU A 101 -34.06 -37.66 4.88
CA LEU A 101 -35.06 -37.71 5.95
C LEU A 101 -36.48 -37.78 5.40
N PHE A 102 -36.80 -37.00 4.37
CA PHE A 102 -38.09 -37.07 3.66
C PHE A 102 -38.30 -38.45 3.02
N TRP A 103 -37.25 -39.03 2.43
CA TRP A 103 -37.28 -40.38 1.88
C TRP A 103 -37.52 -41.47 2.94
N ILE A 104 -36.93 -41.32 4.14
CA ILE A 104 -37.18 -42.23 5.27
C ILE A 104 -38.59 -42.07 5.83
N LEU A 105 -39.07 -40.84 6.01
CA LEU A 105 -40.42 -40.58 6.54
C LEU A 105 -41.51 -41.05 5.57
N SER A 106 -41.30 -40.90 4.26
CA SER A 106 -42.21 -41.42 3.23
C SER A 106 -42.19 -42.93 3.08
N ARG A 107 -41.21 -43.64 3.69
CA ARG A 107 -41.14 -45.11 3.70
C ARG A 107 -42.15 -45.76 4.66
N PHE A 108 -42.66 -45.01 5.63
CA PHE A 108 -43.57 -45.49 6.68
C PHE A 108 -45.02 -44.98 6.53
N SER A 109 -45.35 -44.34 5.41
CA SER A 109 -46.73 -43.99 5.03
C SER A 109 -47.28 -44.88 3.93
#